data_AF-A0A9X1SCH2-F1
#
_entry.id   AF-A0A9X1SCH2-F1
#
_cell.length_a   1.000
_cell.length_b   1.000
_cell.length_c   1.000
_cell.angle_alpha   90.00
_cell.angle_beta   90.00
_cell.angle_gamma   90.00
#
_symmetry.space_group_name_H-M   'P 1'
#
loop_
_entity.id
_entity.type
_entity.pdbx_description
1 polymer ?
#
loop_
_entity_poly.entity_id
_entity_poly.type
_entity_poly.pdbx_seq_one_letter_code
_entity_poly.pdbx_strand_id
1 'polypeptide(L)'
;MDGALEAELDGLFAARDRADMAPTITALLGVLRRHPGNARVLYEVGGAHDTAGREEEAAGYYEQALAAGLSGDVLRRCCLQYGSTLRNLGRMEESLAVFARARQEFPGSVSLGVFEALTLHAAGRADRALAGLLFLMAEHVDSPELQRYVPAIRGNAEYLVSLDEEPPH
;
A
#
# COMPACT_ATOMS: atom_id res chain seq x y z
N MET A 1 -19.87 -20.75 -2.48
CA MET A 1 -20.70 -19.77 -1.73
C MET A 1 -20.11 -18.36 -1.81
N ASP A 2 -18.81 -18.23 -2.12
CA ASP A 2 -18.10 -16.93 -2.18
C ASP A 2 -18.49 -16.00 -3.35
N GLY A 3 -18.84 -16.54 -4.52
CA GLY A 3 -19.06 -15.71 -5.73
C GLY A 3 -20.22 -14.69 -5.61
N ALA A 4 -21.25 -14.96 -4.80
CA ALA A 4 -22.34 -14.01 -4.59
C ALA A 4 -21.91 -12.84 -3.69
N LEU A 5 -21.08 -13.10 -2.67
CA LEU A 5 -20.51 -12.07 -1.81
C LEU A 5 -19.50 -11.22 -2.59
N GLU A 6 -18.63 -11.86 -3.38
CA GLU A 6 -17.68 -11.16 -4.25
C GLU A 6 -18.39 -10.23 -5.23
N ALA A 7 -19.42 -10.71 -5.93
CA ALA A 7 -20.22 -9.88 -6.83
C ALA A 7 -20.92 -8.72 -6.12
N GLU A 8 -21.41 -8.93 -4.90
CA GLU A 8 -22.01 -7.87 -4.08
C GLU A 8 -20.98 -6.78 -3.74
N LEU A 9 -19.79 -7.18 -3.26
CA LEU A 9 -18.71 -6.25 -2.93
C LEU A 9 -18.21 -5.48 -4.16
N ASP A 10 -18.03 -6.16 -5.29
CA ASP A 10 -17.61 -5.53 -6.54
C ASP A 10 -18.68 -4.54 -7.04
N GLY A 11 -19.96 -4.87 -6.89
CA GLY A 11 -21.07 -3.96 -7.20
C GLY A 11 -21.05 -2.69 -6.32
N LEU A 12 -20.84 -2.85 -5.01
CA LEU A 12 -20.72 -1.72 -4.08
C LEU A 12 -19.50 -0.84 -4.40
N PHE A 13 -18.38 -1.46 -4.75
CA PHE A 13 -17.18 -0.76 -5.17
C PHE A 13 -17.43 0.03 -6.47
N ALA A 14 -18.05 -0.58 -7.48
CA ALA A 14 -18.32 0.05 -8.76
C ALA A 14 -19.32 1.23 -8.65
N ALA A 15 -20.29 1.13 -7.74
CA ALA A 15 -21.32 2.15 -7.55
C ALA A 15 -20.90 3.30 -6.62
N ARG A 16 -19.69 3.27 -6.03
CA ARG A 16 -19.28 4.27 -5.04
C ARG A 16 -19.16 5.67 -5.64
N ASP A 17 -19.64 6.65 -4.90
CA ASP A 17 -19.34 8.06 -5.14
C ASP A 17 -18.15 8.45 -4.27
N ARG A 18 -17.02 8.82 -4.90
CA ARG A 18 -15.83 9.25 -4.15
C ARG A 18 -16.02 10.61 -3.48
N ALA A 19 -16.97 11.42 -3.93
CA ALA A 19 -17.32 12.68 -3.28
C ALA A 19 -18.25 12.48 -2.07
N ASP A 20 -19.03 11.40 -2.06
CA ASP A 20 -19.88 11.00 -0.93
C ASP A 20 -19.84 9.48 -0.71
N MET A 21 -18.90 9.05 0.15
CA MET A 21 -18.71 7.64 0.46
C MET A 21 -19.71 7.11 1.52
N ALA A 22 -20.54 7.97 2.14
CA ALA A 22 -21.40 7.56 3.26
C ALA A 22 -22.40 6.44 2.90
N PRO A 23 -23.04 6.43 1.70
CA PRO A 23 -23.87 5.31 1.28
C PRO A 23 -23.09 4.00 1.11
N THR A 24 -21.90 4.06 0.49
CA THR A 24 -21.03 2.89 0.29
C THR A 24 -20.59 2.29 1.62
N ILE A 25 -20.16 3.14 2.58
CA ILE A 25 -19.80 2.69 3.93
C ILE A 25 -21.01 2.03 4.61
N THR A 26 -22.18 2.66 4.56
CA THR A 26 -23.39 2.10 5.19
C THR A 26 -23.74 0.74 4.63
N ALA A 27 -23.65 0.56 3.31
CA ALA A 27 -23.89 -0.71 2.65
C ALA A 27 -22.85 -1.76 3.06
N LEU A 28 -21.56 -1.44 3.02
CA LEU A 28 -20.47 -2.34 3.40
C LEU A 28 -20.53 -2.76 4.87
N LEU A 29 -20.90 -1.85 5.78
CA LEU A 29 -21.17 -2.21 7.18
C LEU A 29 -22.36 -3.17 7.32
N GLY A 30 -23.37 -3.04 6.45
CA GLY A 30 -24.45 -4.01 6.32
C GLY A 30 -23.97 -5.40 5.87
N VAL A 31 -23.02 -5.47 4.94
CA VAL A 31 -22.36 -6.72 4.54
C VAL A 31 -21.56 -7.29 5.70
N LEU A 32 -20.77 -6.46 6.40
CA LEU A 32 -19.94 -6.88 7.52
C LEU A 32 -20.77 -7.48 8.66
N ARG A 33 -21.96 -6.93 8.95
CA ARG A 33 -22.88 -7.51 9.95
C ARG A 33 -23.35 -8.92 9.58
N ARG A 34 -23.51 -9.22 8.29
CA ARG A 34 -23.89 -10.56 7.80
C ARG A 34 -22.71 -11.52 7.74
N HIS A 35 -21.50 -10.98 7.56
CA HIS A 35 -20.26 -11.74 7.41
C HIS A 35 -19.17 -11.24 8.38
N PRO A 36 -19.41 -11.32 9.70
CA PRO A 36 -18.46 -10.80 10.69
C PRO A 36 -17.14 -11.55 10.59
N GLY A 37 -16.03 -10.81 10.53
CA GLY A 37 -14.69 -11.38 10.45
C GLY A 37 -14.27 -11.85 9.05
N ASN A 38 -15.07 -11.65 8.01
CA ASN A 38 -14.63 -11.93 6.64
C ASN A 38 -13.55 -10.92 6.23
N ALA A 39 -12.34 -11.42 5.93
CA ALA A 39 -11.16 -10.61 5.63
C ALA A 39 -11.37 -9.65 4.44
N ARG A 40 -12.02 -10.11 3.38
CA ARG A 40 -12.31 -9.29 2.19
C ARG A 40 -13.31 -8.17 2.50
N VAL A 41 -14.36 -8.46 3.28
CA VAL A 41 -15.35 -7.45 3.69
C VAL A 41 -14.70 -6.39 4.58
N LEU A 42 -13.90 -6.80 5.57
CA LEU A 42 -13.13 -5.87 6.42
C LEU A 42 -12.23 -4.95 5.59
N TYR A 43 -11.53 -5.51 4.61
CA TYR A 43 -10.70 -4.73 3.68
C TYR A 43 -11.49 -3.69 2.89
N GLU A 44 -12.66 -4.03 2.35
CA GLU A 44 -13.50 -3.10 1.60
C GLU A 44 -14.06 -1.99 2.50
N VAL A 45 -14.45 -2.31 3.74
CA VAL A 45 -14.86 -1.31 4.74
C VAL A 45 -13.70 -0.35 5.03
N GLY A 46 -12.49 -0.88 5.27
CA GLY A 46 -11.29 -0.06 5.46
C GLY A 46 -11.02 0.88 4.28
N GLY A 47 -11.06 0.36 3.05
CA GLY A 47 -10.89 1.18 1.83
C GLY A 47 -11.96 2.24 1.64
N ALA A 48 -13.20 1.98 2.07
CA ALA A 48 -14.25 2.96 2.00
C ALA A 48 -14.08 4.10 3.02
N HIS A 49 -13.59 3.79 4.23
CA HIS A 49 -13.21 4.80 5.22
C HIS A 49 -11.98 5.62 4.76
N ASP A 50 -10.97 4.97 4.18
CA ASP A 50 -9.77 5.64 3.65
C ASP A 50 -10.13 6.62 2.53
N THR A 51 -10.98 6.19 1.59
CA THR A 51 -11.50 7.06 0.51
C THR A 51 -12.29 8.26 1.07
N ALA A 52 -12.91 8.11 2.23
CA ALA A 52 -13.67 9.17 2.91
C ALA A 52 -12.80 10.11 3.77
N GLY A 53 -11.47 9.93 3.80
CA GLY A 53 -10.57 10.71 4.66
C GLY A 53 -10.76 10.40 6.16
N ARG A 54 -11.09 9.15 6.49
CA ARG A 54 -11.23 8.65 7.86
C ARG A 54 -10.17 7.59 8.12
N GLU A 55 -8.93 8.06 8.18
CA GLU A 55 -7.73 7.22 8.18
C GLU A 55 -7.60 6.34 9.43
N GLU A 56 -8.00 6.84 10.61
CA GLU A 56 -7.93 6.05 11.85
C GLU A 56 -8.89 4.85 11.80
N GLU A 57 -10.14 5.05 11.38
CA GLU A 57 -11.07 3.94 11.20
C GLU A 57 -10.59 2.98 10.10
N ALA A 58 -10.03 3.51 9.01
CA ALA A 58 -9.49 2.70 7.93
C ALA A 58 -8.36 1.79 8.43
N ALA A 59 -7.41 2.34 9.19
CA ALA A 59 -6.31 1.59 9.79
C ALA A 59 -6.81 0.42 10.64
N GLY A 60 -7.79 0.66 11.53
CA GLY A 60 -8.37 -0.38 12.36
C GLY A 60 -9.05 -1.51 11.57
N TYR A 61 -9.68 -1.20 10.43
CA TYR A 61 -10.27 -2.22 9.56
C TYR A 61 -9.21 -2.99 8.75
N TYR A 62 -8.15 -2.32 8.28
CA TYR A 62 -7.06 -3.01 7.61
C TYR A 62 -6.32 -3.98 8.53
N GLU A 63 -6.05 -3.60 9.78
CA GLU A 63 -5.48 -4.50 10.78
C GLU A 63 -6.34 -5.75 10.99
N GLN A 64 -7.66 -5.57 11.14
CA GLN A 64 -8.61 -6.68 11.27
C GLN A 64 -8.63 -7.56 10.01
N ALA A 65 -8.61 -6.96 8.82
CA ALA A 65 -8.61 -7.70 7.56
C ALA A 65 -7.35 -8.57 7.41
N LEU A 66 -6.18 -8.02 7.74
CA LEU A 66 -4.91 -8.75 7.74
C LEU A 66 -4.92 -9.89 8.76
N ALA A 67 -5.43 -9.65 9.98
CA ALA A 67 -5.55 -10.67 11.02
C ALA A 67 -6.54 -11.79 10.64
N ALA A 68 -7.57 -11.47 9.87
CA ALA A 68 -8.56 -12.43 9.37
C ALA A 68 -8.06 -13.30 8.20
N GLY A 69 -6.86 -13.03 7.66
CA GLY A 69 -6.21 -13.88 6.67
C GLY A 69 -6.52 -13.53 5.21
N LEU A 70 -6.12 -12.33 4.77
CA LEU A 70 -6.06 -12.00 3.34
C LEU A 70 -4.96 -12.78 2.63
N SER A 71 -5.16 -13.05 1.33
CA SER A 71 -4.16 -13.69 0.47
C SER A 71 -4.15 -13.09 -0.95
N GLY A 72 -3.14 -13.46 -1.73
CA GLY A 72 -3.01 -13.07 -3.14
C GLY A 72 -2.98 -11.55 -3.37
N ASP A 73 -3.54 -11.11 -4.48
CA ASP A 73 -3.53 -9.69 -4.86
C ASP A 73 -4.33 -8.81 -3.90
N VAL A 74 -5.34 -9.35 -3.21
CA VAL A 74 -6.09 -8.58 -2.20
C VAL A 74 -5.21 -8.25 -1.00
N LEU A 75 -4.40 -9.20 -0.52
CA LEU A 75 -3.41 -8.95 0.54
C LEU A 75 -2.43 -7.85 0.11
N ARG A 76 -1.89 -7.94 -1.11
CA ARG A 76 -0.97 -6.93 -1.67
C ARG A 76 -1.58 -5.52 -1.67
N ARG A 77 -2.83 -5.40 -2.15
CA ARG A 77 -3.56 -4.12 -2.17
C ARG A 77 -3.88 -3.61 -0.77
N CYS A 78 -4.22 -4.50 0.16
CA CYS A 78 -4.43 -4.16 1.57
C CYS A 78 -3.16 -3.58 2.20
N CYS A 79 -2.01 -4.24 2.04
CA CYS A 79 -0.74 -3.74 2.57
C CYS A 79 -0.37 -2.37 1.97
N LEU A 80 -0.58 -2.17 0.66
CA LEU A 80 -0.29 -0.89 0.01
C LEU A 80 -1.14 0.25 0.58
N GLN A 81 -2.46 0.04 0.67
CA GLN A 81 -3.36 1.06 1.20
C GLN A 81 -3.11 1.28 2.69
N TYR A 82 -3.00 0.21 3.48
CA TYR A 82 -2.73 0.34 4.91
C TYR A 82 -1.41 1.07 5.21
N GLY A 83 -0.34 0.72 4.50
CA GLY A 83 0.93 1.45 4.61
C GLY A 83 0.78 2.93 4.26
N SER A 84 -0.01 3.25 3.24
CA SER A 84 -0.30 4.64 2.86
C SER A 84 -1.12 5.38 3.92
N THR A 85 -2.15 4.75 4.48
CA THR A 85 -2.98 5.28 5.56
C THR A 85 -2.11 5.58 6.80
N LEU A 86 -1.25 4.65 7.20
CA LEU A 86 -0.31 4.86 8.31
C LEU A 86 0.63 6.05 8.08
N ARG A 87 1.17 6.20 6.86
CA ARG A 87 1.98 7.38 6.51
C ARG A 87 1.17 8.66 6.65
N ASN A 88 -0.07 8.69 6.18
CA ASN A 88 -0.94 9.87 6.28
C ASN A 88 -1.27 10.22 7.74
N LEU A 89 -1.35 9.22 8.62
CA LEU A 89 -1.49 9.38 10.08
C LEU A 89 -0.19 9.80 10.80
N GLY A 90 0.94 9.94 10.08
CA GLY A 90 2.23 10.23 10.68
C GLY A 90 2.87 9.04 11.43
N ARG A 91 2.41 7.82 11.17
CA ARG A 91 2.94 6.57 11.74
C ARG A 91 3.97 5.95 10.78
N MET A 92 5.05 6.68 10.50
CA MET A 92 5.99 6.34 9.42
C MET A 92 6.68 4.98 9.61
N GLU A 93 7.18 4.67 10.81
CA GLU A 93 7.91 3.42 11.05
C GLU A 93 6.99 2.19 10.96
N GLU A 94 5.73 2.32 11.37
CA GLU A 94 4.74 1.26 11.20
C GLU A 94 4.39 1.05 9.73
N SER A 95 4.26 2.14 8.97
CA SER A 95 4.08 2.07 7.52
C SER A 95 5.23 1.35 6.83
N LEU A 96 6.48 1.69 7.17
CA LEU A 96 7.67 1.02 6.64
C LEU A 96 7.70 -0.47 7.01
N ALA A 97 7.29 -0.84 8.22
CA ALA A 97 7.18 -2.25 8.61
C ALA A 97 6.13 -3.01 7.77
N VAL A 98 5.00 -2.39 7.45
CA VAL A 98 3.98 -2.95 6.55
C VAL A 98 4.55 -3.15 5.15
N PHE A 99 5.23 -2.14 4.59
CA PHE A 99 5.84 -2.24 3.25
C PHE A 99 6.95 -3.29 3.20
N ALA A 100 7.83 -3.36 4.20
CA ALA A 100 8.89 -4.36 4.28
C ALA A 100 8.33 -5.79 4.25
N ARG A 101 7.31 -6.08 5.06
CA ARG A 101 6.63 -7.38 5.05
C ARG A 101 5.96 -7.66 3.70
N ALA A 102 5.27 -6.68 3.14
CA ALA A 102 4.58 -6.84 1.86
C ALA A 102 5.55 -7.07 0.70
N ARG A 103 6.74 -6.45 0.71
CA ARG A 103 7.77 -6.66 -0.32
C ARG A 103 8.45 -8.01 -0.21
N GLN A 104 8.52 -8.61 0.98
CA GLN A 104 8.97 -10.00 1.14
C GLN A 104 7.99 -10.98 0.49
N GLU A 105 6.68 -10.77 0.69
CA GLU A 105 5.63 -11.61 0.11
C GLU A 105 5.43 -11.37 -1.40
N PHE A 106 5.58 -10.11 -1.84
CA PHE A 106 5.35 -9.69 -3.23
C PHE A 106 6.59 -8.97 -3.81
N PRO A 107 7.73 -9.66 -3.99
CA PRO A 107 8.98 -9.03 -4.41
C PRO A 107 8.90 -8.34 -5.78
N GLY A 108 8.06 -8.82 -6.69
CA GLY A 108 7.83 -8.21 -8.01
C GLY A 108 6.85 -7.04 -8.04
N SER A 109 6.29 -6.62 -6.90
CA SER A 109 5.29 -5.55 -6.88
C SER A 109 5.93 -4.16 -6.87
N VAL A 110 6.11 -3.59 -8.07
CA VAL A 110 6.62 -2.22 -8.27
C VAL A 110 5.87 -1.19 -7.44
N SER A 111 4.54 -1.30 -7.37
CA SER A 111 3.71 -0.34 -6.62
C SER A 111 4.02 -0.33 -5.12
N LEU A 112 4.42 -1.46 -4.52
CA LEU A 112 4.80 -1.47 -3.10
C LEU A 112 6.09 -0.67 -2.88
N GLY A 113 7.07 -0.83 -3.77
CA GLY A 113 8.32 -0.05 -3.69
C GLY A 113 8.12 1.45 -3.92
N VAL A 114 7.24 1.84 -4.84
CA VAL A 114 6.93 3.28 -5.06
C VAL A 114 6.31 3.90 -3.81
N PHE A 115 5.33 3.23 -3.18
CA PHE A 115 4.66 3.77 -2.01
C PHE A 115 5.50 3.67 -0.73
N GLU A 116 6.42 2.70 -0.63
CA GLU A 116 7.46 2.67 0.38
C GLU A 116 8.40 3.88 0.25
N ALA A 117 8.84 4.22 -0.97
CA ALA A 117 9.68 5.40 -1.21
C ALA A 117 9.00 6.71 -0.77
N LEU A 118 7.68 6.85 -0.99
CA LEU A 118 6.91 8.00 -0.48
C LEU A 118 6.93 8.06 1.06
N THR A 119 6.92 6.89 1.72
CA THR A 119 6.98 6.79 3.18
C THR A 119 8.38 7.10 3.71
N LEU A 120 9.42 6.58 3.06
CA LEU A 120 10.82 6.91 3.37
C LEU A 120 11.06 8.41 3.27
N HIS A 121 10.56 9.05 2.21
CA HIS A 121 10.64 10.51 2.06
C HIS A 121 9.90 11.24 3.18
N ALA A 122 8.66 10.83 3.51
CA ALA A 122 7.91 11.42 4.62
C ALA A 122 8.59 11.23 6.00
N ALA A 123 9.40 10.19 6.15
CA ALA A 123 10.22 9.92 7.33
C ALA A 123 11.56 10.68 7.34
N GLY A 124 11.83 11.53 6.36
CA GLY A 124 13.10 12.27 6.24
C GLY A 124 14.25 11.47 5.62
N ARG A 125 14.01 10.23 5.18
CA ARG A 125 15.01 9.35 4.56
C ARG A 125 15.01 9.52 3.04
N ALA A 126 15.28 10.76 2.59
CA ALA A 126 15.14 11.16 1.19
C ALA A 126 16.09 10.40 0.25
N ASP A 127 17.34 10.16 0.68
CA ASP A 127 18.33 9.44 -0.13
C ASP A 127 17.91 7.98 -0.34
N ARG A 128 17.41 7.31 0.70
CA ARG A 128 16.81 5.97 0.59
C ARG A 128 15.60 5.94 -0.33
N ALA A 129 14.72 6.93 -0.24
CA ALA A 129 13.55 7.03 -1.11
C ALA A 129 13.96 7.12 -2.58
N LEU A 130 14.90 8.02 -2.90
CA LEU A 130 15.40 8.20 -4.26
C LEU A 130 16.13 6.95 -4.75
N ALA A 131 17.01 6.36 -3.93
CA ALA A 131 17.69 5.11 -4.27
C ALA A 131 16.70 4.00 -4.62
N GLY A 132 15.64 3.83 -3.81
CA GLY A 132 14.59 2.84 -4.06
C GLY A 132 13.91 3.05 -5.42
N LEU A 133 13.56 4.29 -5.77
CA LEU A 133 12.98 4.61 -7.08
C LEU A 133 13.94 4.36 -8.24
N LEU A 134 15.23 4.69 -8.08
CA LEU A 134 16.25 4.41 -9.10
C LEU A 134 16.43 2.91 -9.34
N PHE A 135 16.43 2.09 -8.28
CA PHE A 135 16.47 0.63 -8.43
C PHE A 135 15.23 0.11 -9.18
N LEU A 136 14.03 0.59 -8.83
CA LEU A 136 12.80 0.21 -9.53
C LEU A 136 12.84 0.60 -11.01
N MET A 137 13.35 1.80 -11.33
CA MET A 137 13.50 2.24 -12.72
C MET A 137 14.48 1.35 -13.49
N ALA A 138 15.63 1.03 -12.89
CA ALA A 138 16.64 0.17 -13.50
C ALA A 138 16.17 -1.27 -13.73
N GLU A 139 15.17 -1.73 -12.98
CA GLU A 139 14.63 -3.10 -13.09
C GLU A 139 13.41 -3.20 -13.99
N HIS A 140 12.53 -2.18 -14.01
CA HIS A 140 11.21 -2.30 -14.62
C HIS A 140 10.96 -1.39 -15.83
N VAL A 141 11.81 -0.40 -16.09
CA VAL A 141 11.63 0.48 -17.25
C VAL A 141 12.39 -0.07 -18.45
N ASP A 142 11.64 -0.64 -19.41
CA ASP A 142 12.19 -1.09 -20.68
C ASP A 142 12.24 0.05 -21.70
N SER A 143 13.38 0.74 -21.77
CA SER A 143 13.66 1.80 -22.75
C SER A 143 15.10 1.66 -23.26
N PRO A 144 15.33 1.54 -24.59
CA PRO A 144 16.68 1.41 -25.15
C PRO A 144 17.63 2.56 -24.78
N GLU A 145 17.08 3.77 -24.57
CA GLU A 145 17.84 4.92 -24.09
C GLU A 145 18.31 4.69 -22.65
N LEU A 146 17.41 4.27 -21.77
CA LEU A 146 17.69 4.04 -20.36
C LEU A 146 18.60 2.83 -20.13
N GLN A 147 18.46 1.77 -20.95
CA GLN A 147 19.26 0.54 -20.85
C GLN A 147 20.77 0.81 -20.89
N ARG A 148 21.21 1.82 -21.67
CA ARG A 148 22.62 2.24 -21.73
C ARG A 148 23.15 2.80 -20.40
N TYR A 149 22.24 3.32 -19.57
CA TYR A 149 22.56 3.99 -18.30
C TYR A 149 22.17 3.17 -17.07
N VAL A 150 21.58 1.98 -17.21
CA VAL A 150 21.21 1.11 -16.08
C VAL A 150 22.37 0.89 -15.10
N PRO A 151 23.62 0.60 -15.53
CA PRO A 151 24.75 0.49 -14.59
C PRO A 151 25.01 1.78 -13.79
N ALA A 152 24.92 2.94 -14.44
CA ALA A 152 25.09 4.23 -13.78
C ALA A 152 23.95 4.53 -12.80
N ILE A 153 22.71 4.23 -13.17
CA ILE A 153 21.53 4.39 -12.30
C ILE A 153 21.68 3.54 -11.04
N ARG A 154 22.09 2.28 -11.18
CA ARG A 154 22.37 1.38 -10.05
C ARG A 154 23.49 1.91 -9.16
N GLY A 155 24.61 2.36 -9.74
CA GLY A 155 25.70 2.95 -8.97
C GLY A 155 25.31 4.20 -8.19
N ASN A 156 24.46 5.07 -8.75
CA ASN A 156 23.93 6.23 -8.03
C ASN A 156 22.98 5.81 -6.90
N ALA A 157 22.14 4.79 -7.12
CA ALA A 157 21.27 4.25 -6.08
C ALA A 157 22.07 3.65 -4.92
N GLU A 158 23.14 2.90 -5.21
CA GLU A 158 24.06 2.35 -4.20
C GLU A 158 24.78 3.45 -3.41
N TYR A 159 25.23 4.51 -4.09
CA TYR A 159 25.82 5.67 -3.43
C TYR A 159 24.82 6.35 -2.47
N LEU A 160 23.59 6.62 -2.91
CA LEU A 160 22.55 7.21 -2.06
C LEU A 160 22.21 6.33 -0.85
N VAL A 161 22.23 4.99 -1.01
CA VAL A 161 22.09 4.07 0.13
C VAL A 161 23.22 4.26 1.15
N SER A 162 24.47 4.47 0.70
CA SER A 162 25.61 4.63 1.59
C SER A 162 25.58 5.92 2.42
N LEU A 163 24.91 6.98 1.94
CA LEU A 163 24.78 8.24 2.68
C LEU A 163 23.91 8.11 3.94
N ASP A 164 23.00 7.13 3.96
CA ASP A 164 22.11 6.86 5.09
C ASP A 164 22.78 5.99 6.17
N GLU A 165 23.97 5.44 5.89
CA GLU A 165 24.77 4.61 6.82
C GLU A 165 25.86 5.41 7.57
N GLU A 166 26.14 6.65 7.16
CA GLU A 166 27.04 7.55 7.88
C GLU A 166 26.23 8.46 8.83
N PRO A 167 26.57 8.53 10.13
CA PRO A 167 25.92 9.48 11.03
C PRO A 167 26.24 10.91 10.59
N PRO A 168 25.31 11.87 10.75
CA PRO A 168 25.57 13.26 10.40
C PRO A 168 26.78 13.78 11.16
N HIS A 169 27.73 14.37 10.43
CA HIS A 169 28.93 15.03 10.94
C HIS A 169 28.60 16.21 11.86
#